data_AF-A0A1Q4ZRM7-F1
#
_entry.id   AF-A0A1Q4ZRM7-F1
#
_cell.length_a   1.000
_cell.length_b   1.000
_cell.length_c   1.000
_cell.angle_alpha   90.00
_cell.angle_beta   90.00
_cell.angle_gamma   90.00
#
_symmetry.space_group_name_H-M   'P 1'
#
loop_
_entity.id
_entity.type
_entity.pdbx_description
1 polymer ?
#
loop_
_entity_poly.entity_id
_entity_poly.type
_entity_poly.pdbx_seq_one_letter_code
_entity_poly.pdbx_strand_id
1 'polypeptide(L)'
;MVLLFALRICVVAGRRSEIADIGLLSADMAEQGDQMGRPLGALKGRTKQADEFALWLREVTEGVAVRTLEQHFPYGKSSWSEFRDGSRLPRQQLVEQVTARYLREPAMRARQLARGTSLLAAAHQAAKDLDRMHTMPLPGPRAAGSDPVAEAYLRLDDARLMQIEAMRQLAASERRREKLEDMVSVLEERCTLLEGERDRAREDAQAELQHELQMSTEYRRQADEKLEHARRAEKRAYELRLAAERRVTRERIALRRMDQETHHVPPVTAPQSVAQDLDLPPLEHIHRILEAVQEQLDIQDDELNDLDQQIDLGSRGSAGEDVLRTIRGHVIEHPAPVNEEDVREQRQDNPRELLTSDDVKRKADDPRMIRAFEQTPDSRKGQSEELVKGLETATTPAALSTALSRLRRRTGQSAISDLTQAAFPGRLKDDLVLMTVMRWIDGEVLPDTWLHLKNLVRAMGATDHEVEAFHRAYTRTVDAHLPTWSSQDLSDLGAVSRSSRERLASQRDWIMAAVGPGLIVLLLTAYTAGLRAGSPPSTPKLIGYTAVVLLVCIAALRSAVRRVRAEERYESNGASRMRLITTLAAFPAGLVIPWAFDTTGQWAAVLVGLL
;
A
#
# COMPACT_ATOMS: atom_id res chain seq x y z
N MET A 1 -0.73 -19.59 43.30
CA MET A 1 -0.36 -18.17 43.33
C MET A 1 -0.52 -17.50 41.96
N VAL A 2 0.12 -17.97 40.88
CA VAL A 2 -0.01 -17.37 39.52
C VAL A 2 -1.44 -17.47 38.94
N LEU A 3 -2.15 -18.57 39.20
CA LEU A 3 -3.54 -18.78 38.72
C LEU A 3 -4.58 -17.88 39.42
N LEU A 4 -4.31 -17.46 40.66
CA LEU A 4 -5.15 -16.53 41.42
C LEU A 4 -4.96 -15.07 40.97
N PHE A 5 -3.80 -14.75 40.38
CA PHE A 5 -3.53 -13.42 39.83
C PHE A 5 -4.24 -13.19 38.49
N ALA A 6 -4.34 -14.23 37.65
CA ALA A 6 -5.05 -14.18 36.37
C ALA A 6 -6.58 -14.05 36.53
N LEU A 7 -7.16 -14.71 37.52
CA LEU A 7 -8.60 -14.63 37.81
C LEU A 7 -9.06 -13.26 38.32
N ARG A 8 -8.17 -12.48 38.94
CA ARG A 8 -8.48 -11.14 39.45
C ARG A 8 -8.55 -10.07 38.35
N ILE A 9 -7.87 -10.28 37.23
CA ILE A 9 -7.85 -9.35 36.08
C ILE A 9 -9.13 -9.50 35.23
N CYS A 10 -9.69 -10.71 35.12
CA CYS A 10 -10.90 -10.96 34.34
C CYS A 10 -12.18 -10.36 34.95
N VAL A 11 -12.24 -10.16 36.28
CA VAL A 11 -13.45 -9.64 36.96
C VAL A 11 -13.60 -8.12 36.81
N VAL A 12 -12.52 -7.38 36.50
CA VAL A 12 -12.54 -5.92 36.37
C VAL A 12 -13.00 -5.46 34.97
N ALA A 13 -12.93 -6.31 33.95
CA ALA A 13 -13.25 -5.95 32.57
C ALA A 13 -14.73 -6.16 32.16
N GLY A 14 -15.59 -6.67 33.06
CA GLY A 14 -16.94 -7.14 32.73
C GLY A 14 -18.11 -6.18 32.98
N ARG A 15 -17.90 -4.88 33.19
CA ARG A 15 -19.00 -3.92 33.42
C ARG A 15 -18.83 -2.65 32.59
N ARG A 16 -19.38 -2.65 31.37
CA ARG A 16 -20.04 -1.50 30.69
C ARG A 16 -20.27 -1.81 29.21
N SER A 17 -21.51 -2.06 28.83
CA SER A 17 -22.08 -1.60 27.56
C SER A 17 -23.56 -1.94 27.54
N GLU A 18 -24.37 -0.91 27.75
CA GLU A 18 -25.80 -0.93 27.49
C GLU A 18 -26.14 0.43 26.85
N ILE A 19 -27.04 0.39 25.87
CA ILE A 19 -27.77 1.51 25.22
C ILE A 19 -27.06 2.20 24.03
N ALA A 20 -27.55 1.89 22.81
CA ALA A 20 -28.29 2.84 21.97
C ALA A 20 -28.95 2.13 20.77
N ASP A 21 -30.29 2.14 20.78
CA ASP A 21 -31.18 2.05 19.62
C ASP A 21 -30.96 3.26 18.69
N ILE A 22 -31.21 3.07 17.38
CA ILE A 22 -32.02 3.93 16.48
C ILE A 22 -31.85 3.43 15.03
N GLY A 23 -32.98 3.21 14.35
CA GLY A 23 -33.13 3.59 12.93
C GLY A 23 -33.36 2.50 11.89
N LEU A 24 -34.52 1.84 11.92
CA LEU A 24 -35.13 1.27 10.71
C LEU A 24 -35.45 2.41 9.72
N LEU A 25 -35.04 2.28 8.44
CA LEU A 25 -35.82 2.62 7.25
C LEU A 25 -35.01 2.37 5.96
N SER A 26 -35.62 1.61 5.03
CA SER A 26 -35.25 1.46 3.61
C SER A 26 -34.12 0.47 3.25
N ALA A 27 -34.42 -0.82 3.40
CA ALA A 27 -33.73 -1.93 2.76
C ALA A 27 -34.71 -2.62 1.82
N ASP A 28 -34.59 -2.45 0.50
CA ASP A 28 -35.23 -3.40 -0.44
C ASP A 28 -34.69 -3.42 -1.89
N MET A 29 -33.65 -2.65 -2.26
CA MET A 29 -33.15 -2.65 -3.66
C MET A 29 -31.63 -2.74 -3.85
N ALA A 30 -30.82 -2.74 -2.78
CA ALA A 30 -29.35 -2.67 -2.87
C ALA A 30 -28.61 -3.90 -2.31
N GLU A 31 -29.32 -5.01 -2.09
CA GLU A 31 -28.77 -6.23 -1.48
C GLU A 31 -28.65 -7.39 -2.49
N GLN A 32 -28.27 -7.11 -3.74
CA GLN A 32 -27.69 -8.12 -4.64
C GLN A 32 -26.16 -8.13 -4.47
N GLY A 33 -25.73 -8.24 -3.21
CA GLY A 33 -24.34 -8.50 -2.87
C GLY A 33 -23.96 -9.89 -3.39
N ASP A 34 -22.92 -9.91 -4.22
CA ASP A 34 -21.91 -10.96 -4.40
C ASP A 34 -22.30 -12.36 -3.88
N GLN A 35 -23.42 -12.90 -4.36
CA GLN A 35 -23.79 -14.29 -4.16
C GLN A 35 -22.82 -15.10 -5.02
N MET A 36 -21.62 -15.34 -4.48
CA MET A 36 -20.68 -16.32 -5.01
C MET A 36 -21.47 -17.60 -5.22
N GLY A 37 -21.74 -17.90 -6.49
CA GLY A 37 -22.58 -19.01 -6.87
C GLY A 37 -22.06 -20.28 -6.23
N ARG A 38 -22.97 -21.14 -5.77
CA ARG A 38 -22.66 -22.47 -5.25
C ARG A 38 -21.58 -23.13 -6.12
N PRO A 39 -20.51 -23.71 -5.54
CA PRO A 39 -19.43 -24.30 -6.32
C PRO A 39 -20.00 -25.25 -7.38
N LEU A 40 -19.54 -25.09 -8.61
CA LEU A 40 -19.99 -25.87 -9.75
C LEU A 40 -19.75 -27.36 -9.45
N GLY A 41 -20.75 -28.20 -9.68
CA GLY A 41 -20.66 -29.64 -9.40
C GLY A 41 -19.57 -30.34 -10.19
N ALA A 42 -19.30 -31.61 -9.84
CA ALA A 42 -18.43 -32.49 -10.61
C ALA A 42 -18.92 -32.59 -12.07
N LEU A 43 -17.99 -32.78 -13.00
CA LEU A 43 -18.30 -32.99 -14.42
C LEU A 43 -19.06 -34.31 -14.59
N LYS A 44 -20.08 -34.30 -15.46
CA LYS A 44 -21.03 -35.39 -15.71
C LYS A 44 -21.16 -35.73 -17.19
N GLY A 45 -20.14 -35.43 -17.99
CA GLY A 45 -20.09 -35.81 -19.39
C GLY A 45 -20.11 -37.32 -19.55
N ARG A 46 -20.77 -37.78 -20.62
CA ARG A 46 -20.76 -39.21 -21.00
C ARG A 46 -19.42 -39.66 -21.57
N THR A 47 -18.61 -38.71 -22.02
CA THR A 47 -17.30 -38.93 -22.64
C THR A 47 -16.31 -37.90 -22.10
N LYS A 48 -15.02 -38.24 -22.08
CA LYS A 48 -13.95 -37.33 -21.61
C LYS A 48 -13.91 -36.04 -22.44
N GLN A 49 -14.22 -36.12 -23.73
CA GLN A 49 -14.28 -34.99 -24.64
C GLN A 49 -15.42 -34.02 -24.29
N ALA A 50 -16.55 -34.54 -23.78
CA ALA A 50 -17.65 -33.69 -23.29
C ALA A 50 -17.25 -32.95 -22.00
N ASP A 51 -16.51 -33.61 -21.11
CA ASP A 51 -15.96 -32.98 -19.90
C ASP A 51 -14.93 -31.89 -20.22
N GLU A 52 -14.05 -32.13 -21.20
CA GLU A 52 -13.09 -31.13 -21.68
C GLU A 52 -13.79 -29.90 -22.28
N PHE A 53 -14.85 -30.11 -23.08
CA PHE A 53 -15.66 -29.01 -23.60
C PHE A 53 -16.36 -28.23 -22.46
N ALA A 54 -16.87 -28.92 -21.45
CA ALA A 54 -17.54 -28.31 -20.31
C ALA A 54 -16.57 -27.46 -19.46
N LEU A 55 -15.34 -27.93 -19.25
CA LEU A 55 -14.28 -27.17 -18.59
C LEU A 55 -13.93 -25.89 -19.36
N TRP A 56 -13.77 -25.99 -20.67
CA TRP A 56 -13.54 -24.82 -21.53
C TRP A 56 -14.70 -23.82 -21.43
N LEU A 57 -15.96 -24.30 -21.43
CA LEU A 57 -17.12 -23.43 -21.28
C LEU A 57 -17.16 -22.76 -19.90
N ARG A 58 -16.73 -23.45 -18.83
CA ARG A 58 -16.59 -22.89 -17.48
C ARG A 58 -15.52 -21.80 -17.41
N GLU A 59 -14.40 -21.99 -18.10
CA GLU A 59 -13.30 -21.01 -18.21
C GLU A 59 -13.77 -19.73 -18.92
N VAL A 60 -14.43 -19.85 -20.08
CA VAL A 60 -14.95 -18.69 -20.84
C VAL A 60 -16.08 -17.97 -20.11
N THR A 61 -16.81 -18.66 -19.23
CA THR A 61 -17.90 -18.10 -18.41
C THR A 61 -17.55 -17.96 -16.93
N GLU A 62 -16.24 -17.84 -16.62
CA GLU A 62 -15.77 -17.66 -15.26
C GLU A 62 -16.35 -16.38 -14.65
N GLY A 63 -16.78 -16.45 -13.38
CA GLY A 63 -17.45 -15.34 -12.69
C GLY A 63 -18.89 -15.06 -13.13
N VAL A 64 -19.41 -15.73 -14.17
CA VAL A 64 -20.78 -15.51 -14.65
C VAL A 64 -21.75 -16.54 -14.04
N ALA A 65 -22.76 -16.04 -13.34
CA ALA A 65 -23.83 -16.86 -12.77
C ALA A 65 -24.75 -17.42 -13.87
N VAL A 66 -25.32 -18.61 -13.63
CA VAL A 66 -26.23 -19.29 -14.59
C VAL A 66 -27.47 -18.45 -14.92
N ARG A 67 -28.00 -17.68 -13.94
CA ARG A 67 -29.12 -16.75 -14.18
C ARG A 67 -28.77 -15.66 -15.18
N THR A 68 -27.53 -15.14 -15.13
CA THR A 68 -27.05 -14.12 -16.08
C THR A 68 -26.88 -14.71 -17.48
N LEU A 69 -26.42 -15.97 -17.58
CA LEU A 69 -26.36 -16.69 -18.86
C LEU A 69 -27.75 -16.91 -19.47
N GLU A 70 -28.75 -17.25 -18.66
CA GLU A 70 -30.15 -17.38 -19.09
C GLU A 70 -30.75 -16.06 -19.59
N GLN A 71 -30.37 -14.93 -18.97
CA GLN A 71 -30.81 -13.61 -19.46
C GLN A 71 -30.14 -13.22 -20.79
N HIS A 72 -28.90 -13.64 -21.01
CA HIS A 72 -28.13 -13.26 -22.19
C HIS A 72 -28.38 -14.14 -23.42
N PHE A 73 -28.85 -15.38 -23.24
CA PHE A 73 -29.06 -16.34 -24.32
C PHE A 73 -30.39 -17.09 -24.12
N PRO A 74 -31.08 -17.49 -25.19
CA PRO A 74 -32.41 -18.12 -25.14
C PRO A 74 -32.38 -19.60 -24.70
N TYR A 75 -31.68 -19.89 -23.61
CA TYR A 75 -31.55 -21.23 -23.02
C TYR A 75 -31.88 -21.14 -21.53
N GLY A 76 -32.78 -22.02 -21.07
CA GLY A 76 -33.19 -22.05 -19.67
C GLY A 76 -32.06 -22.46 -18.72
N LYS A 77 -32.21 -22.11 -17.45
CA LYS A 77 -31.24 -22.42 -16.37
C LYS A 77 -30.75 -23.88 -16.37
N SER A 78 -31.64 -24.84 -16.57
CA SER A 78 -31.30 -26.28 -16.58
C SER A 78 -30.35 -26.63 -17.73
N SER A 79 -30.57 -26.10 -18.93
CA SER A 79 -29.70 -26.34 -20.08
C SER A 79 -28.30 -25.79 -19.86
N TRP A 80 -28.18 -24.61 -19.25
CA TRP A 80 -26.88 -24.05 -18.90
C TRP A 80 -26.12 -24.87 -17.86
N SER A 81 -26.80 -25.40 -16.86
CA SER A 81 -26.20 -26.34 -15.92
C SER A 81 -25.73 -27.62 -16.63
N GLU A 82 -26.55 -28.19 -17.53
CA GLU A 82 -26.17 -29.36 -18.33
C GLU A 82 -24.98 -29.11 -19.26
N PHE A 83 -24.91 -27.93 -19.90
CA PHE A 83 -23.79 -27.54 -20.76
C PHE A 83 -22.50 -27.36 -19.95
N ARG A 84 -22.57 -26.70 -18.78
CA ARG A 84 -21.41 -26.49 -17.92
C ARG A 84 -20.95 -27.76 -17.21
N ASP A 85 -21.81 -28.74 -17.02
CA ASP A 85 -21.45 -30.04 -16.44
C ASP A 85 -21.09 -31.08 -17.50
N GLY A 86 -21.23 -30.76 -18.79
CA GLY A 86 -20.90 -31.67 -19.91
C GLY A 86 -21.93 -32.77 -20.16
N SER A 87 -23.01 -32.84 -19.39
CA SER A 87 -24.06 -33.86 -19.55
C SER A 87 -24.84 -33.69 -20.86
N ARG A 88 -24.87 -32.47 -21.40
CA ARG A 88 -25.45 -32.14 -22.71
C ARG A 88 -24.50 -31.24 -23.50
N LEU A 89 -24.41 -31.49 -24.81
CA LEU A 89 -23.63 -30.66 -25.72
C LEU A 89 -24.51 -29.54 -26.32
N PRO A 90 -24.06 -28.27 -26.31
CA PRO A 90 -24.78 -27.17 -26.94
C PRO A 90 -24.66 -27.21 -28.47
N ARG A 91 -25.36 -26.31 -29.16
CA ARG A 91 -25.16 -26.11 -30.61
C ARG A 91 -23.95 -25.20 -30.84
N GLN A 92 -23.28 -25.35 -31.99
CA GLN A 92 -22.12 -24.51 -32.37
C GLN A 92 -22.43 -23.00 -32.32
N GLN A 93 -23.64 -22.60 -32.76
CA GLN A 93 -24.06 -21.19 -32.72
C GLN A 93 -24.02 -20.59 -31.30
N LEU A 94 -24.26 -21.38 -30.25
CA LEU A 94 -24.17 -20.89 -28.88
C LEU A 94 -22.71 -20.62 -28.48
N VAL A 95 -21.77 -21.46 -28.91
CA VAL A 95 -20.32 -21.28 -28.67
C VAL A 95 -19.84 -19.96 -29.30
N GLU A 96 -20.28 -19.68 -30.52
CA GLU A 96 -20.00 -18.42 -31.22
C GLU A 96 -20.57 -17.21 -30.47
N GLN A 97 -21.82 -17.27 -30.03
CA GLN A 97 -22.47 -16.18 -29.30
C GLN A 97 -21.84 -15.94 -27.92
N VAL A 98 -21.48 -17.00 -27.19
CA VAL A 98 -20.84 -16.91 -25.87
C VAL A 98 -19.45 -16.30 -25.98
N THR A 99 -18.63 -16.79 -26.91
CA THR A 99 -17.27 -16.25 -27.11
C THR A 99 -17.32 -14.81 -27.60
N ALA A 100 -18.24 -14.46 -28.51
CA ALA A 100 -18.42 -13.09 -28.97
C ALA A 100 -18.81 -12.11 -27.84
N ARG A 101 -19.64 -12.56 -26.89
CA ARG A 101 -20.15 -11.71 -25.81
C ARG A 101 -19.19 -11.56 -24.64
N TYR A 102 -18.52 -12.64 -24.22
CA TYR A 102 -17.68 -12.61 -23.02
C TYR A 102 -16.20 -12.34 -23.29
N LEU A 103 -15.70 -12.57 -24.51
CA LEU A 103 -14.31 -12.26 -24.86
C LEU A 103 -14.25 -10.93 -25.62
N ARG A 104 -13.70 -9.90 -24.97
CA ARG A 104 -13.58 -8.54 -25.54
C ARG A 104 -12.54 -8.46 -26.65
N GLU A 105 -11.39 -9.09 -26.46
CA GLU A 105 -10.26 -9.00 -27.38
C GLU A 105 -10.50 -9.87 -28.64
N PRO A 106 -10.39 -9.30 -29.85
CA PRO A 106 -10.74 -10.01 -31.09
C PRO A 106 -9.78 -11.16 -31.40
N ALA A 107 -8.49 -11.00 -31.14
CA ALA A 107 -7.49 -12.05 -31.36
C ALA A 107 -7.71 -13.25 -30.43
N MET A 108 -7.93 -12.99 -29.15
CA MET A 108 -8.23 -14.03 -28.16
C MET A 108 -9.59 -14.70 -28.44
N ARG A 109 -10.61 -13.93 -28.85
CA ARG A 109 -11.91 -14.46 -29.29
C ARG A 109 -11.77 -15.43 -30.45
N ALA A 110 -11.00 -15.10 -31.49
CA ALA A 110 -10.79 -15.97 -32.63
C ALA A 110 -10.11 -17.30 -32.23
N ARG A 111 -9.09 -17.24 -31.37
CA ARG A 111 -8.40 -18.44 -30.85
C ARG A 111 -9.30 -19.30 -29.99
N GLN A 112 -10.04 -18.70 -29.06
CA GLN A 112 -10.96 -19.43 -28.17
C GLN A 112 -12.16 -19.99 -28.92
N LEU A 113 -12.65 -19.30 -29.95
CA LEU A 113 -13.70 -19.82 -30.83
C LEU A 113 -13.21 -21.06 -31.60
N ALA A 114 -12.01 -21.01 -32.20
CA ALA A 114 -11.42 -22.16 -32.88
C ALA A 114 -11.23 -23.36 -31.92
N ARG A 115 -10.75 -23.10 -30.70
CA ARG A 115 -10.61 -24.12 -29.66
C ARG A 115 -11.96 -24.70 -29.26
N GLY A 116 -12.94 -23.86 -28.92
CA GLY A 116 -14.28 -24.29 -28.49
C GLY A 116 -15.02 -25.10 -29.55
N THR A 117 -14.92 -24.70 -30.83
CA THR A 117 -15.51 -25.44 -31.96
C THR A 117 -14.82 -26.79 -32.21
N SER A 118 -13.50 -26.87 -32.10
CA SER A 118 -12.77 -28.14 -32.18
C SER A 118 -13.14 -29.13 -31.05
N LEU A 119 -13.27 -28.63 -29.82
CA LEU A 119 -13.67 -29.43 -28.65
C LEU A 119 -15.11 -29.92 -28.79
N LEU A 120 -16.01 -29.05 -29.26
CA LEU A 120 -17.40 -29.42 -29.52
C LEU A 120 -17.52 -30.50 -30.62
N ALA A 121 -16.75 -30.37 -31.70
CA ALA A 121 -16.71 -31.39 -32.76
C ALA A 121 -16.19 -32.73 -32.25
N ALA A 122 -15.11 -32.72 -31.46
CA ALA A 122 -14.55 -33.93 -30.85
C ALA A 122 -15.55 -34.58 -29.88
N ALA A 123 -16.25 -33.79 -29.06
CA ALA A 123 -17.27 -34.27 -28.14
C ALA A 123 -18.46 -34.90 -28.88
N HIS A 124 -18.93 -34.29 -29.96
CA HIS A 124 -19.98 -34.88 -30.80
C HIS A 124 -19.55 -36.18 -31.47
N GLN A 125 -18.30 -36.26 -31.95
CA GLN A 125 -17.77 -37.48 -32.55
C GLN A 125 -17.69 -38.60 -31.51
N ALA A 126 -17.14 -38.33 -30.33
CA ALA A 126 -17.07 -39.28 -29.24
C ALA A 126 -18.46 -39.76 -28.79
N ALA A 127 -19.46 -38.88 -28.75
CA ALA A 127 -20.84 -39.24 -28.44
C ALA A 127 -21.44 -40.18 -29.50
N LYS A 128 -21.20 -39.91 -30.80
CA LYS A 128 -21.64 -40.79 -31.90
C LYS A 128 -20.98 -42.16 -31.83
N ASP A 129 -19.69 -42.21 -31.50
CA ASP A 129 -18.96 -43.47 -31.39
C ASP A 129 -19.43 -44.29 -30.18
N LEU A 130 -19.76 -43.63 -29.07
CA LEU A 130 -20.40 -44.26 -27.91
C LEU A 130 -21.78 -44.85 -28.27
N ASP A 131 -22.62 -44.08 -28.99
CA ASP A 131 -23.95 -44.55 -29.42
C ASP A 131 -23.84 -45.74 -30.40
N ARG A 132 -22.84 -45.73 -31.29
CA ARG A 132 -22.53 -46.86 -32.18
C ARG A 132 -22.11 -48.11 -31.42
N MET A 133 -21.32 -47.96 -30.35
CA MET A 133 -20.95 -49.08 -29.48
C MET A 133 -22.18 -49.67 -28.78
N HIS A 134 -23.14 -48.85 -28.37
CA HIS A 134 -24.37 -49.32 -27.71
C HIS A 134 -25.40 -49.94 -28.69
N THR A 135 -25.32 -49.58 -29.98
CA THR A 135 -26.18 -50.14 -31.03
C THR A 135 -25.56 -51.32 -31.77
N MET A 136 -24.30 -51.69 -31.48
CA MET A 136 -23.83 -53.02 -31.84
C MET A 136 -24.67 -54.05 -31.08
N PRO A 137 -25.39 -54.95 -31.78
CA PRO A 137 -26.19 -55.96 -31.11
C PRO A 137 -25.24 -56.76 -30.20
N LEU A 138 -25.54 -56.77 -28.89
CA LEU A 138 -24.83 -57.63 -27.95
C LEU A 138 -24.74 -59.02 -28.58
N PRO A 139 -23.53 -59.62 -28.68
CA PRO A 139 -23.41 -61.00 -29.08
C PRO A 139 -24.30 -61.80 -28.13
N GLY A 140 -25.39 -62.37 -28.65
CA GLY A 140 -26.23 -63.27 -27.87
C GLY A 140 -25.35 -64.36 -27.24
N PRO A 141 -25.76 -64.93 -26.09
CA PRO A 141 -24.99 -65.95 -25.39
C PRO A 141 -24.53 -67.01 -26.39
N ARG A 142 -23.22 -67.02 -26.68
CA ARG A 142 -22.63 -67.94 -27.66
C ARG A 142 -22.95 -69.35 -27.18
N ALA A 143 -23.56 -70.13 -28.07
CA ALA A 143 -23.95 -71.50 -27.81
C ALA A 143 -22.77 -72.29 -27.19
N ALA A 144 -23.09 -73.08 -26.16
CA ALA A 144 -22.18 -73.79 -25.25
C ALA A 144 -21.34 -74.91 -25.88
N GLY A 145 -20.66 -74.63 -27.01
CA GLY A 145 -19.82 -75.59 -27.74
C GLY A 145 -18.37 -75.16 -27.92
N SER A 146 -17.94 -74.02 -27.40
CA SER A 146 -16.52 -73.63 -27.42
C SER A 146 -15.76 -74.36 -26.32
N ASP A 147 -14.68 -75.02 -26.71
CA ASP A 147 -13.74 -75.69 -25.80
C ASP A 147 -13.33 -74.74 -24.65
N PRO A 148 -13.63 -75.06 -23.38
CA PRO A 148 -13.35 -74.19 -22.24
C PRO A 148 -11.87 -73.86 -22.09
N VAL A 149 -10.99 -74.71 -22.62
CA VAL A 149 -9.54 -74.50 -22.63
C VAL A 149 -9.17 -73.34 -23.56
N ALA A 150 -9.78 -73.26 -24.75
CA ALA A 150 -9.53 -72.17 -25.70
C ALA A 150 -10.00 -70.82 -25.15
N GLU A 151 -11.14 -70.78 -24.44
CA GLU A 151 -11.63 -69.57 -23.79
C GLU A 151 -10.71 -69.11 -22.64
N ALA A 152 -10.18 -70.06 -21.85
CA ALA A 152 -9.21 -69.75 -20.80
C ALA A 152 -7.90 -69.16 -21.36
N TYR A 153 -7.40 -69.65 -22.50
CA TYR A 153 -6.23 -69.08 -23.17
C TYR A 153 -6.48 -67.65 -23.68
N LEU A 154 -7.64 -67.37 -24.28
CA LEU A 154 -8.00 -66.01 -24.70
C LEU A 154 -8.04 -65.05 -23.50
N ARG A 155 -8.66 -65.45 -22.39
CA ARG A 155 -8.68 -64.64 -21.16
C ARG A 155 -7.28 -64.40 -20.59
N LEU A 156 -6.39 -65.39 -20.70
CA LEU A 156 -5.00 -65.25 -20.27
C LEU A 156 -4.24 -64.25 -21.15
N ASP A 157 -4.43 -64.28 -22.46
CA ASP A 157 -3.81 -63.33 -23.39
C ASP A 157 -4.37 -61.91 -23.22
N ASP A 158 -5.68 -61.76 -23.01
CA ASP A 158 -6.30 -60.47 -22.65
C ASP A 158 -5.73 -59.92 -21.34
N ALA A 159 -5.59 -60.77 -20.31
CA ALA A 159 -5.00 -60.38 -19.03
C ALA A 159 -3.53 -59.95 -19.19
N ARG A 160 -2.75 -60.62 -20.05
CA ARG A 160 -1.36 -60.24 -20.36
C ARG A 160 -1.28 -58.92 -21.11
N LEU A 161 -2.16 -58.67 -22.07
CA LEU A 161 -2.23 -57.38 -22.77
C LEU A 161 -2.58 -56.24 -21.80
N MET A 162 -3.56 -56.45 -20.92
CA MET A 162 -3.92 -55.49 -19.88
C MET A 162 -2.76 -55.23 -18.90
N GLN A 163 -1.99 -56.26 -18.54
CA GLN A 163 -0.79 -56.10 -17.72
C GLN A 163 0.28 -55.26 -18.43
N ILE A 164 0.53 -55.50 -19.72
CA ILE A 164 1.50 -54.72 -20.52
C ILE A 164 1.05 -53.26 -20.64
N GLU A 165 -0.24 -53.02 -20.89
CA GLU A 165 -0.84 -51.68 -20.94
C GLU A 165 -0.65 -50.95 -19.61
N ALA A 166 -0.94 -51.63 -18.48
CA ALA A 166 -0.77 -51.08 -17.15
C ALA A 166 0.70 -50.72 -16.85
N MET A 167 1.67 -51.59 -17.21
CA MET A 167 3.10 -51.28 -17.05
C MET A 167 3.54 -50.10 -17.92
N ARG A 168 3.02 -49.96 -19.15
CA ARG A 168 3.30 -48.80 -20.00
C ARG A 168 2.76 -47.51 -19.40
N GLN A 169 1.55 -47.55 -18.84
CA GLN A 169 0.96 -46.39 -18.16
C GLN A 169 1.74 -46.01 -16.90
N LEU A 170 2.19 -47.00 -16.12
CA LEU A 170 3.05 -46.78 -14.95
C LEU A 170 4.35 -46.08 -15.37
N ALA A 171 5.08 -46.61 -16.35
CA ALA A 171 6.31 -46.01 -16.85
C ALA A 171 6.10 -44.59 -17.41
N ALA A 172 4.97 -44.34 -18.08
CA ALA A 172 4.62 -43.00 -18.56
C ALA A 172 4.30 -42.03 -17.42
N SER A 173 3.75 -42.52 -16.30
CA SER A 173 3.49 -41.70 -15.11
C SER A 173 4.78 -41.39 -14.34
N GLU A 174 5.71 -42.33 -14.26
CA GLU A 174 7.02 -42.14 -13.61
C GLU A 174 7.85 -41.06 -14.32
N ARG A 175 7.89 -41.07 -15.65
CA ARG A 175 8.56 -40.02 -16.44
C ARG A 175 7.93 -38.64 -16.24
N ARG A 176 6.61 -38.58 -16.03
CA ARG A 176 5.92 -37.32 -15.72
C ARG A 176 6.29 -36.83 -14.32
N ARG A 177 6.40 -37.74 -13.33
CA ARG A 177 6.85 -37.41 -11.98
C ARG A 177 8.27 -36.85 -11.99
N GLU A 178 9.19 -37.52 -12.67
CA GLU A 178 10.60 -37.08 -12.80
C GLU A 178 10.69 -35.68 -13.44
N LYS A 179 9.96 -35.44 -14.53
CA LYS A 179 9.92 -34.10 -15.17
C LYS A 179 9.34 -33.02 -14.25
N LEU A 180 8.37 -33.36 -13.40
CA LEU A 180 7.82 -32.42 -12.42
C LEU A 180 8.82 -32.14 -11.29
N GLU A 181 9.56 -33.16 -10.85
CA GLU A 181 10.63 -33.01 -9.85
C GLU A 181 11.77 -32.12 -10.38
N ASP A 182 12.19 -32.32 -11.62
CA ASP A 182 13.17 -31.44 -12.29
C ASP A 182 12.67 -29.99 -12.42
N MET A 183 11.39 -29.80 -12.74
CA MET A 183 10.83 -28.46 -12.84
C MET A 183 10.72 -27.77 -11.47
N VAL A 184 10.39 -28.53 -10.42
CA VAL A 184 10.34 -28.00 -9.04
C VAL A 184 11.74 -27.61 -8.57
N SER A 185 12.77 -28.42 -8.83
CA SER A 185 14.14 -28.08 -8.43
C SER A 185 14.66 -26.82 -9.14
N VAL A 186 14.37 -26.65 -10.44
CA VAL A 186 14.70 -25.41 -11.18
C VAL A 186 13.95 -24.20 -10.63
N LEU A 187 12.67 -24.36 -10.26
CA LEU A 187 11.90 -23.28 -9.65
C LEU A 187 12.42 -22.92 -8.26
N GLU A 188 12.82 -23.90 -7.45
CA GLU A 188 13.44 -23.68 -6.14
C GLU A 188 14.77 -22.92 -6.27
N GLU A 189 15.66 -23.35 -7.17
CA GLU A 189 16.91 -22.64 -7.46
C GLU A 189 16.64 -21.18 -7.86
N ARG A 190 15.70 -20.96 -8.78
CA ARG A 190 15.33 -19.60 -9.21
C ARG A 190 14.74 -18.76 -8.08
N CYS A 191 13.95 -19.35 -7.18
CA CYS A 191 13.45 -18.66 -6.00
C CYS A 191 14.60 -18.22 -5.09
N THR A 192 15.57 -19.09 -4.82
CA THR A 192 16.74 -18.74 -3.99
C THR A 192 17.58 -17.61 -4.60
N LEU A 193 17.73 -17.60 -5.93
CA LEU A 193 18.43 -16.55 -6.66
C LEU A 193 17.70 -15.20 -6.52
N LEU A 194 16.39 -15.16 -6.76
CA LEU A 194 15.58 -13.94 -6.64
C LEU A 194 15.50 -13.43 -5.20
N GLU A 195 15.52 -14.34 -4.21
CA GLU A 195 15.61 -13.97 -2.80
C GLU A 195 16.96 -13.32 -2.48
N GLY A 196 18.05 -13.86 -3.02
CA GLY A 196 19.38 -13.26 -2.90
C GLY A 196 19.47 -11.87 -3.54
N GLU A 197 18.92 -11.69 -4.73
CA GLU A 197 18.88 -10.38 -5.41
C GLU A 197 18.02 -9.36 -4.66
N ARG A 198 16.87 -9.79 -4.15
CA ARG A 198 16.00 -8.96 -3.30
C ARG A 198 16.75 -8.46 -2.08
N ASP A 199 17.50 -9.33 -1.42
CA ASP A 199 18.17 -8.99 -0.18
C ASP A 199 19.37 -8.06 -0.43
N ARG A 200 20.12 -8.26 -1.53
CA ARG A 200 21.12 -7.27 -2.00
C ARG A 200 20.52 -5.89 -2.28
N ALA A 201 19.43 -5.83 -3.05
CA ALA A 201 18.76 -4.56 -3.35
C ALA A 201 18.21 -3.84 -2.10
N ARG A 202 17.91 -4.59 -1.03
CA ARG A 202 17.53 -4.01 0.26
C ARG A 202 18.72 -3.46 1.02
N GLU A 203 19.86 -4.16 1.00
CA GLU A 203 21.10 -3.71 1.61
C GLU A 203 21.60 -2.43 0.92
N ASP A 204 21.58 -2.38 -0.41
CA ASP A 204 21.98 -1.21 -1.20
C ASP A 204 21.08 0.00 -0.88
N ALA A 205 19.75 -0.17 -0.89
CA ALA A 205 18.82 0.90 -0.54
C ALA A 205 18.96 1.36 0.92
N GLN A 206 19.34 0.47 1.84
CA GLN A 206 19.63 0.85 3.23
C GLN A 206 20.94 1.63 3.34
N ALA A 207 21.97 1.25 2.58
CA ALA A 207 23.24 1.97 2.54
C ALA A 207 23.07 3.39 1.97
N GLU A 208 22.29 3.55 0.89
CA GLU A 208 21.96 4.86 0.32
C GLU A 208 21.21 5.75 1.33
N LEU A 209 20.16 5.23 1.99
CA LEU A 209 19.43 5.99 3.00
C LEU A 209 20.30 6.36 4.21
N GLN A 210 21.21 5.49 4.64
CA GLN A 210 22.16 5.81 5.71
C GLN A 210 23.13 6.91 5.28
N HIS A 211 23.60 6.88 4.03
CA HIS A 211 24.45 7.92 3.47
C HIS A 211 23.73 9.27 3.38
N GLU A 212 22.49 9.29 2.87
CA GLU A 212 21.67 10.52 2.82
C GLU A 212 21.40 11.09 4.21
N LEU A 213 21.11 10.24 5.20
CA LEU A 213 20.94 10.67 6.59
C LEU A 213 22.22 11.31 7.14
N GLN A 214 23.37 10.69 6.92
CA GLN A 214 24.67 11.25 7.30
C GLN A 214 24.88 12.63 6.64
N MET A 215 24.66 12.74 5.33
CA MET A 215 24.75 14.03 4.62
C MET A 215 23.79 15.07 5.19
N SER A 216 22.54 14.71 5.50
CA SER A 216 21.58 15.64 6.10
C SER A 216 22.01 16.12 7.49
N THR A 217 22.64 15.25 8.29
CA THR A 217 23.15 15.63 9.61
C THR A 217 24.34 16.56 9.51
N GLU A 218 25.22 16.37 8.51
CA GLU A 218 26.32 17.29 8.23
C GLU A 218 25.81 18.65 7.75
N TYR A 219 24.82 18.69 6.85
CA TYR A 219 24.21 19.95 6.43
C TYR A 219 23.55 20.71 7.57
N ARG A 220 22.88 20.00 8.48
CA ARG A 220 22.33 20.61 9.69
C ARG A 220 23.42 21.23 10.56
N ARG A 221 24.55 20.53 10.76
CA ARG A 221 25.69 21.06 11.52
C ARG A 221 26.24 22.33 10.89
N GLN A 222 26.44 22.34 9.56
CA GLN A 222 26.89 23.52 8.82
C GLN A 222 25.91 24.69 8.93
N ALA A 223 24.60 24.42 8.83
CA ALA A 223 23.58 25.45 8.97
C ALA A 223 23.56 26.04 10.40
N ASP A 224 23.72 25.21 11.42
CA ASP A 224 23.82 25.65 12.81
C ASP A 224 25.07 26.52 13.04
N GLU A 225 26.24 26.10 12.52
CA GLU A 225 27.49 26.88 12.54
C GLU A 225 27.31 28.27 11.86
N LYS A 226 26.63 28.32 10.71
CA LYS A 226 26.33 29.56 9.99
C LYS A 226 25.35 30.47 10.73
N LEU A 227 24.32 29.90 11.34
CA LEU A 227 23.38 30.66 12.17
C LEU A 227 24.07 31.26 13.40
N GLU A 228 25.01 30.54 14.01
CA GLU A 228 25.84 31.08 15.08
C GLU A 228 26.75 32.22 14.60
N HIS A 229 27.27 32.14 13.37
CA HIS A 229 28.03 33.23 12.76
C HIS A 229 27.16 34.47 12.55
N ALA A 230 25.98 34.31 11.95
CA ALA A 230 25.03 35.40 11.72
C ALA A 230 24.62 36.08 13.05
N ARG A 231 24.35 35.31 14.11
CA ARG A 231 24.05 35.86 15.45
C ARG A 231 25.22 36.65 16.03
N ARG A 232 26.46 36.26 15.76
CA ARG A 232 27.65 37.00 16.20
C ARG A 232 27.79 38.31 15.42
N ALA A 233 27.62 38.28 14.11
CA ALA A 233 27.64 39.47 13.25
C ALA A 233 26.53 40.47 13.64
N GLU A 234 25.31 39.99 13.90
CA GLU A 234 24.19 40.83 14.36
C GLU A 234 24.51 41.55 15.68
N LYS A 235 25.10 40.83 16.66
CA LYS A 235 25.52 41.45 17.93
C LYS A 235 26.55 42.55 17.71
N ARG A 236 27.56 42.33 16.86
CA ARG A 236 28.56 43.35 16.51
C ARG A 236 27.93 44.56 15.83
N ALA A 237 27.03 44.34 14.86
CA ALA A 237 26.33 45.42 14.17
C ALA A 237 25.47 46.27 15.15
N TYR A 238 24.83 45.62 16.12
CA TYR A 238 24.09 46.31 17.19
C TYR A 238 25.01 47.17 18.07
N GLU A 239 26.17 46.64 18.47
CA GLU A 239 27.17 47.38 19.25
C GLU A 239 27.71 48.60 18.49
N LEU A 240 28.03 48.44 17.19
CA LEU A 240 28.46 49.53 16.32
C LEU A 240 27.38 50.58 16.12
N ARG A 241 26.13 50.17 15.92
CA ARG A 241 24.99 51.09 15.85
C ARG A 241 24.87 51.93 17.13
N LEU A 242 24.99 51.30 18.30
CA LEU A 242 24.94 51.99 19.58
C LEU A 242 26.12 52.97 19.74
N ALA A 243 27.31 52.59 19.29
CA ALA A 243 28.50 53.47 19.29
C ALA A 243 28.31 54.67 18.34
N ALA A 244 27.79 54.45 17.14
CA ALA A 244 27.48 55.49 16.16
C ALA A 244 26.39 56.45 16.70
N GLU A 245 25.33 55.94 17.32
CA GLU A 245 24.29 56.77 17.94
C GLU A 245 24.85 57.62 19.08
N ARG A 246 25.75 57.07 19.90
CA ARG A 246 26.50 57.85 20.91
C ARG A 246 27.38 58.93 20.30
N ARG A 247 27.97 58.69 19.13
CA ARG A 247 28.76 59.71 18.41
C ARG A 247 27.86 60.80 17.83
N VAL A 248 26.78 60.43 17.14
CA VAL A 248 25.79 61.37 16.59
C VAL A 248 25.19 62.23 17.69
N THR A 249 24.87 61.66 18.85
CA THR A 249 24.35 62.45 19.98
C THR A 249 25.37 63.45 20.51
N ARG A 250 26.66 63.09 20.60
CA ARG A 250 27.75 64.05 20.93
C ARG A 250 27.86 65.16 19.89
N GLU A 251 27.91 64.81 18.62
CA GLU A 251 28.00 65.78 17.51
C GLU A 251 26.78 66.68 17.45
N ARG A 252 25.57 66.14 17.67
CA ARG A 252 24.33 66.93 17.70
C ARG A 252 24.30 67.90 18.87
N ILE A 253 24.91 67.55 20.02
CA ILE A 253 25.10 68.48 21.14
C ILE A 253 26.13 69.57 20.76
N ALA A 254 27.23 69.21 20.09
CA ALA A 254 28.21 70.16 19.59
C ALA A 254 27.61 71.12 18.55
N LEU A 255 26.88 70.59 17.57
CA LEU A 255 26.14 71.36 16.58
C LEU A 255 25.09 72.23 17.23
N ARG A 256 24.29 71.75 18.20
CA ARG A 256 23.33 72.63 18.93
C ARG A 256 24.01 73.78 19.67
N ARG A 257 25.27 73.62 20.11
CA ARG A 257 26.04 74.74 20.67
C ARG A 257 26.44 75.75 19.60
N MET A 258 26.60 75.33 18.35
CA MET A 258 26.89 76.19 17.19
C MET A 258 25.60 76.79 16.57
N ASP A 259 24.53 76.01 16.45
CA ASP A 259 23.23 76.37 15.87
C ASP A 259 22.39 77.29 16.79
N GLN A 260 22.80 77.48 18.04
CA GLN A 260 22.29 78.60 18.86
C GLN A 260 22.57 79.98 18.23
N GLU A 261 23.36 80.05 17.14
CA GLU A 261 23.57 81.26 16.33
C GLU A 261 22.71 81.37 15.05
N THR A 262 21.88 80.39 14.67
CA THR A 262 21.09 80.51 13.41
C THR A 262 19.75 79.75 13.41
N HIS A 263 18.67 80.42 12.98
CA HIS A 263 17.28 79.96 13.07
C HIS A 263 16.76 79.06 11.91
N HIS A 264 15.84 78.14 12.29
CA HIS A 264 14.62 77.55 11.65
C HIS A 264 14.66 76.71 10.35
N VAL A 265 13.97 75.53 10.37
CA VAL A 265 13.00 74.95 9.36
C VAL A 265 12.64 73.44 9.69
N PRO A 266 11.47 72.86 9.29
CA PRO A 266 10.90 71.58 9.80
C PRO A 266 10.96 70.36 8.82
N PRO A 267 10.61 69.10 9.25
CA PRO A 267 10.84 67.86 8.48
C PRO A 267 9.57 67.15 7.94
N VAL A 268 9.71 66.36 6.86
CA VAL A 268 8.62 65.54 6.26
C VAL A 268 9.10 64.14 5.78
N THR A 269 8.37 63.12 6.27
CA THR A 269 8.06 61.73 5.79
C THR A 269 9.10 60.62 5.57
N ALA A 270 8.75 59.44 6.09
CA ALA A 270 9.37 58.12 5.91
C ALA A 270 8.55 57.22 4.94
N PRO A 271 9.16 56.27 4.20
CA PRO A 271 8.43 55.30 3.37
C PRO A 271 8.29 53.90 4.01
N GLN A 272 7.37 53.16 3.39
CA GLN A 272 6.66 51.95 3.83
C GLN A 272 7.47 50.64 3.73
N SER A 273 7.11 49.65 4.54
CA SER A 273 7.59 48.27 4.46
C SER A 273 6.67 47.39 3.60
N VAL A 274 7.28 46.43 2.88
CA VAL A 274 6.61 45.36 2.13
C VAL A 274 7.09 44.04 2.73
N ALA A 275 6.16 43.23 3.23
CA ALA A 275 6.39 41.84 3.64
C ALA A 275 5.83 40.91 2.57
N GLN A 276 6.61 39.93 2.12
CA GLN A 276 6.26 39.00 1.06
C GLN A 276 6.56 37.56 1.51
N ASP A 277 5.59 36.68 1.28
CA ASP A 277 5.48 35.29 1.77
C ASP A 277 6.59 34.36 1.23
N LEU A 278 7.01 33.42 2.08
CA LEU A 278 8.10 32.45 1.88
C LEU A 278 7.54 31.08 1.44
N ASP A 279 7.80 30.70 0.19
CA ASP A 279 7.77 29.31 -0.28
C ASP A 279 9.14 28.66 -0.09
N LEU A 280 9.19 27.47 0.52
CA LEU A 280 10.42 26.74 0.84
C LEU A 280 11.00 26.02 -0.40
N PRO A 281 12.28 26.23 -0.75
CA PRO A 281 12.90 25.65 -1.95
C PRO A 281 13.55 24.26 -1.73
N PRO A 282 13.84 23.52 -2.82
CA PRO A 282 14.45 22.18 -2.78
C PRO A 282 15.92 22.16 -2.28
N LEU A 283 16.37 21.01 -1.73
CA LEU A 283 17.65 20.83 -1.01
C LEU A 283 18.91 21.31 -1.75
N GLU A 284 19.02 21.05 -3.06
CA GLU A 284 20.16 21.52 -3.87
C GLU A 284 20.22 23.05 -3.98
N HIS A 285 19.07 23.71 -3.88
CA HIS A 285 18.96 25.16 -3.85
C HIS A 285 19.36 25.73 -2.48
N ILE A 286 19.10 25.00 -1.39
CA ILE A 286 19.51 25.38 -0.04
C ILE A 286 21.05 25.48 0.04
N HIS A 287 21.79 24.56 -0.59
CA HIS A 287 23.25 24.63 -0.59
C HIS A 287 23.76 25.90 -1.28
N ARG A 288 23.25 26.23 -2.47
CA ARG A 288 23.60 27.47 -3.17
C ARG A 288 23.22 28.73 -2.39
N ILE A 289 22.05 28.73 -1.75
CA ILE A 289 21.64 29.86 -0.89
C ILE A 289 22.58 30.00 0.29
N LEU A 290 22.92 28.90 0.98
CA LEU A 290 23.82 28.94 2.13
C LEU A 290 25.23 29.38 1.74
N GLU A 291 25.71 29.03 0.54
CA GLU A 291 26.99 29.50 0.01
C GLU A 291 26.96 30.99 -0.32
N ALA A 292 25.93 31.46 -1.03
CA ALA A 292 25.75 32.88 -1.35
C ALA A 292 25.58 33.76 -0.08
N VAL A 293 24.82 33.28 0.92
CA VAL A 293 24.67 33.98 2.21
C VAL A 293 25.99 34.02 2.97
N GLN A 294 26.81 32.98 2.89
CA GLN A 294 28.13 32.98 3.54
C GLN A 294 29.04 34.02 2.91
N GLU A 295 29.14 34.03 1.58
CA GLU A 295 29.95 35.01 0.85
C GLU A 295 29.49 36.44 1.17
N GLN A 296 28.18 36.66 1.29
CA GLN A 296 27.62 37.96 1.65
C GLN A 296 27.91 38.35 3.11
N LEU A 297 27.87 37.41 4.06
CA LEU A 297 28.23 37.66 5.45
C LEU A 297 29.72 37.94 5.61
N ASP A 298 30.59 37.26 4.85
CA ASP A 298 32.03 37.47 4.88
C ASP A 298 32.38 38.89 4.37
N ILE A 299 31.75 39.33 3.26
CA ILE A 299 31.88 40.71 2.75
C ILE A 299 31.40 41.73 3.80
N GLN A 300 30.27 41.46 4.47
CA GLN A 300 29.76 42.35 5.51
C GLN A 300 30.68 42.44 6.73
N ASP A 301 31.27 41.32 7.16
CA ASP A 301 32.22 41.31 8.28
C ASP A 301 33.50 42.10 7.93
N ASP A 302 33.99 42.01 6.69
CA ASP A 302 35.10 42.83 6.20
C ASP A 302 34.76 44.33 6.20
N GLU A 303 33.57 44.70 5.69
CA GLU A 303 33.09 46.09 5.73
C GLU A 303 32.95 46.64 7.16
N LEU A 304 32.44 45.82 8.09
CA LEU A 304 32.31 46.20 9.50
C LEU A 304 33.68 46.38 10.18
N ASN A 305 34.67 45.54 9.85
CA ASN A 305 36.04 45.70 10.33
C ASN A 305 36.68 47.00 9.83
N ASP A 306 36.46 47.35 8.56
CA ASP A 306 36.93 48.61 7.99
C ASP A 306 36.30 49.83 8.66
N LEU A 307 34.99 49.76 8.95
CA LEU A 307 34.28 50.80 9.69
C LEU A 307 34.78 50.94 11.13
N ASP A 308 35.06 49.84 11.82
CA ASP A 308 35.62 49.85 13.17
C ASP A 308 37.00 50.52 13.18
N GLN A 309 37.87 50.19 12.21
CA GLN A 309 39.14 50.89 12.03
C GLN A 309 38.96 52.40 11.79
N GLN A 310 38.00 52.81 10.94
CA GLN A 310 37.74 54.24 10.72
C GLN A 310 37.21 54.96 11.96
N ILE A 311 36.36 54.30 12.75
CA ILE A 311 35.83 54.87 14.00
C ILE A 311 36.94 54.99 15.03
N ASP A 312 37.81 54.00 15.15
CA ASP A 312 38.90 53.98 16.14
C ASP A 312 40.03 54.95 15.77
N LEU A 313 40.35 55.11 14.48
CA LEU A 313 41.28 56.13 13.98
C LEU A 313 40.79 57.57 14.26
N GLY A 314 39.47 57.79 14.30
CA GLY A 314 38.88 59.07 14.70
C GLY A 314 38.95 59.35 16.21
N SER A 315 39.12 58.31 17.04
CA SER A 315 39.17 58.44 18.51
C SER A 315 40.58 58.78 19.04
N ARG A 316 41.63 58.37 18.31
CA ARG A 316 43.03 58.54 18.70
C ARG A 316 43.63 59.93 18.43
N GLY A 317 42.92 60.82 17.74
CA GLY A 317 43.48 62.10 17.25
C GLY A 317 43.38 63.33 18.16
N SER A 318 42.66 63.29 19.29
CA SER A 318 42.45 64.52 20.09
C SER A 318 42.19 64.24 21.58
N ALA A 319 43.09 63.51 22.22
CA ALA A 319 43.26 63.59 23.66
C ALA A 319 44.73 63.89 23.93
N GLY A 320 45.04 65.19 24.02
CA GLY A 320 46.21 65.62 24.75
C GLY A 320 46.14 64.99 26.13
N GLU A 321 47.14 64.15 26.39
CA GLU A 321 47.82 63.94 27.66
C GLU A 321 47.27 64.78 28.82
N ASP A 322 46.13 64.39 29.38
CA ASP A 322 45.64 64.97 30.63
C ASP A 322 45.27 63.86 31.62
N VAL A 323 45.94 63.98 32.75
CA VAL A 323 46.13 63.01 33.82
C VAL A 323 44.83 62.80 34.60
N LEU A 324 44.25 61.60 34.57
CA LEU A 324 43.23 61.19 35.56
C LEU A 324 43.48 59.74 35.99
N ARG A 325 44.11 59.54 37.16
CA ARG A 325 43.48 59.50 38.50
C ARG A 325 42.51 58.32 38.65
N THR A 326 43.10 57.19 39.01
CA THR A 326 42.45 55.94 39.42
C THR A 326 41.48 56.18 40.59
N ILE A 327 40.18 56.02 40.36
CA ILE A 327 39.18 55.92 41.43
C ILE A 327 38.93 54.43 41.70
N ARG A 328 39.32 54.00 42.90
CA ARG A 328 39.21 52.63 43.43
C ARG A 328 37.76 52.37 43.87
N GLY A 329 36.99 51.67 43.05
CA GLY A 329 35.68 51.13 43.43
C GLY A 329 35.83 49.92 44.36
N HIS A 330 35.15 49.96 45.50
CA HIS A 330 35.10 48.88 46.49
C HIS A 330 34.04 47.86 46.07
N VAL A 331 34.44 46.59 45.89
CA VAL A 331 33.53 45.46 45.70
C VAL A 331 32.97 45.08 47.07
N ILE A 332 31.64 45.17 47.22
CA ILE A 332 30.94 44.61 48.38
C ILE A 332 30.64 43.16 48.05
N GLU A 333 31.40 42.25 48.65
CA GLU A 333 31.07 40.84 48.75
C GLU A 333 29.91 40.67 49.73
N HIS A 334 28.79 40.10 49.26
CA HIS A 334 27.77 39.55 50.16
C HIS A 334 27.83 38.02 50.10
N PRO A 335 27.96 37.35 51.26
CA PRO A 335 28.08 35.91 51.33
C PRO A 335 26.73 35.22 51.16
N ALA A 336 26.77 34.04 50.52
CA ALA A 336 25.69 33.06 50.54
C ALA A 336 25.36 32.62 51.98
N PRO A 337 24.17 32.03 52.19
CA PRO A 337 24.20 30.57 52.36
C PRO A 337 23.05 29.82 51.69
N VAL A 338 23.41 28.65 51.15
CA VAL A 338 22.80 27.32 51.33
C VAL A 338 21.27 27.26 51.47
N ASN A 339 20.62 26.69 50.46
CA ASN A 339 19.76 25.51 50.62
C ASN A 339 19.43 24.93 49.24
N GLU A 340 20.08 23.81 48.93
CA GLU A 340 19.53 22.80 48.03
C GLU A 340 18.33 22.17 48.72
N GLU A 341 17.13 22.26 48.12
CA GLU A 341 16.12 21.21 48.19
C GLU A 341 14.96 21.50 47.22
N ASP A 342 14.71 20.51 46.37
CA ASP A 342 13.40 20.12 45.83
C ASP A 342 12.70 21.02 44.79
N VAL A 343 13.13 20.93 43.52
CA VAL A 343 12.30 21.30 42.37
C VAL A 343 11.46 20.08 41.96
N ARG A 344 10.27 19.97 42.57
CA ARG A 344 9.15 19.20 42.00
C ARG A 344 8.49 20.03 40.91
N GLU A 345 8.48 19.48 39.70
CA GLU A 345 7.61 19.92 38.61
C GLU A 345 6.15 19.79 39.04
N GLN A 346 5.51 20.93 39.32
CA GLN A 346 4.06 21.00 39.50
C GLN A 346 3.49 22.09 38.59
N ARG A 347 2.97 21.61 37.45
CA ARG A 347 1.97 22.28 36.62
C ARG A 347 0.92 22.96 37.50
N GLN A 348 0.82 24.28 37.39
CA GLN A 348 -0.39 25.02 37.74
C GLN A 348 -0.51 26.26 36.85
N ASP A 349 -1.51 26.19 35.97
CA ASP A 349 -2.52 27.20 35.67
C ASP A 349 -2.10 28.68 35.77
N ASN A 350 -2.01 29.31 34.60
CA ASN A 350 -2.06 30.75 34.42
C ASN A 350 -3.53 31.17 34.15
N PRO A 351 -4.24 31.81 35.08
CA PRO A 351 -5.50 32.48 34.80
C PRO A 351 -5.22 33.98 34.69
N ARG A 352 -4.99 34.48 33.47
CA ARG A 352 -5.01 35.92 33.15
C ARG A 352 -4.92 36.14 31.64
N GLU A 353 -5.98 35.78 30.92
CA GLU A 353 -6.32 36.46 29.68
C GLU A 353 -7.56 37.31 29.93
N LEU A 354 -7.33 38.63 29.88
CA LEU A 354 -8.34 39.65 29.96
C LEU A 354 -9.09 39.71 28.64
N LEU A 355 -10.40 39.49 28.75
CA LEU A 355 -11.44 39.93 27.84
C LEU A 355 -11.14 41.30 27.21
N THR A 356 -11.01 41.34 25.89
CA THR A 356 -11.52 42.44 25.08
C THR A 356 -12.26 41.87 23.88
N SER A 357 -13.57 41.70 24.07
CA SER A 357 -14.52 41.67 22.97
C SER A 357 -14.59 43.09 22.40
N ASP A 358 -14.42 43.24 21.08
CA ASP A 358 -15.18 44.23 20.36
C ASP A 358 -15.79 43.60 19.11
N ASP A 359 -17.11 43.54 19.21
CA ASP A 359 -18.08 42.90 18.33
C ASP A 359 -18.43 43.93 17.25
N VAL A 360 -17.68 43.94 16.14
CA VAL A 360 -18.01 44.76 14.97
C VAL A 360 -18.71 43.91 13.92
N LYS A 361 -20.04 43.86 14.06
CA LYS A 361 -20.98 43.66 12.95
C LYS A 361 -20.61 44.59 11.79
N ARG A 362 -20.00 44.06 10.73
CA ARG A 362 -20.05 44.66 9.39
C ARG A 362 -21.04 43.91 8.54
N LYS A 363 -22.19 44.56 8.33
CA LYS A 363 -23.23 44.16 7.40
C LYS A 363 -23.13 45.08 6.19
N ALA A 364 -23.12 44.44 5.02
CA ALA A 364 -23.47 44.93 3.69
C ALA A 364 -22.50 45.86 2.93
N ASP A 365 -22.25 45.42 1.69
CA ASP A 365 -22.02 46.18 0.46
C ASP A 365 -20.64 46.79 0.20
N ASP A 366 -19.74 45.98 -0.38
CA ASP A 366 -18.71 46.50 -1.29
C ASP A 366 -18.53 45.54 -2.50
N PRO A 367 -19.08 45.87 -3.68
CA PRO A 367 -18.90 45.09 -4.89
C PRO A 367 -17.75 45.67 -5.71
N ARG A 368 -16.50 45.28 -5.43
CA ARG A 368 -15.40 45.55 -6.36
C ARG A 368 -14.17 44.65 -6.15
N MET A 369 -13.84 43.95 -7.23
CA MET A 369 -12.53 43.39 -7.58
C MET A 369 -12.13 42.04 -6.96
N ILE A 370 -12.94 41.02 -7.23
CA ILE A 370 -12.37 39.75 -7.68
C ILE A 370 -11.77 40.01 -9.07
N ARG A 371 -10.49 40.40 -9.14
CA ARG A 371 -9.72 40.26 -10.37
C ARG A 371 -9.52 38.76 -10.57
N ALA A 372 -10.52 38.13 -11.18
CA ALA A 372 -10.27 36.94 -11.96
C ALA A 372 -9.15 37.32 -12.92
N PHE A 373 -8.00 36.67 -12.78
CA PHE A 373 -7.00 36.67 -13.84
C PHE A 373 -7.72 36.13 -15.07
N GLU A 374 -8.26 37.03 -15.90
CA GLU A 374 -8.62 36.73 -17.27
C GLU A 374 -7.31 36.31 -17.93
N GLN A 375 -7.04 35.00 -17.88
CA GLN A 375 -6.04 34.37 -18.71
C GLN A 375 -6.40 34.77 -20.13
N THR A 376 -5.59 35.67 -20.69
CA THR A 376 -5.76 36.10 -22.07
C THR A 376 -5.79 34.84 -22.95
N PRO A 377 -6.72 34.75 -23.92
CA PRO A 377 -6.94 33.55 -24.72
C PRO A 377 -5.67 33.01 -25.38
N ASP A 378 -4.68 33.88 -25.63
CA ASP A 378 -3.38 33.51 -26.18
C ASP A 378 -2.53 32.62 -25.24
N SER A 379 -2.63 32.80 -23.92
CA SER A 379 -1.90 31.97 -22.94
C SER A 379 -2.39 30.52 -22.92
N ARG A 380 -3.70 30.30 -23.14
CA ARG A 380 -4.32 28.97 -23.13
C ARG A 380 -3.92 28.16 -24.36
N LYS A 381 -3.72 28.84 -25.50
CA LYS A 381 -3.26 28.20 -26.73
C LYS A 381 -1.82 27.72 -26.60
N GLY A 382 -0.92 28.55 -26.06
CA GLY A 382 0.48 28.16 -25.81
C GLY A 382 0.62 26.97 -24.87
N GLN A 383 -0.15 26.93 -23.77
CA GLN A 383 -0.13 25.79 -22.85
C GLN A 383 -0.66 24.49 -23.47
N SER A 384 -1.65 24.58 -24.37
CA SER A 384 -2.18 23.41 -25.08
C SER A 384 -1.14 22.84 -26.05
N GLU A 385 -0.44 23.71 -26.79
CA GLU A 385 0.62 23.30 -27.71
C GLU A 385 1.82 22.66 -26.97
N GLU A 386 2.21 23.22 -25.82
CA GLU A 386 3.27 22.62 -24.99
C GLU A 386 2.87 21.25 -24.43
N LEU A 387 1.62 21.09 -23.98
CA LEU A 387 1.11 19.82 -23.47
C LEU A 387 1.08 18.75 -24.57
N VAL A 388 0.62 19.10 -25.78
CA VAL A 388 0.62 18.18 -26.93
C VAL A 388 2.04 17.77 -27.29
N LYS A 389 2.99 18.72 -27.36
CA LYS A 389 4.40 18.42 -27.64
C LYS A 389 5.04 17.51 -26.58
N GLY A 390 4.69 17.71 -25.30
CA GLY A 390 5.10 16.81 -24.22
C GLY A 390 4.54 15.40 -24.40
N LEU A 391 3.23 15.28 -24.68
CA LEU A 391 2.56 14.01 -24.93
C LEU A 391 3.12 13.28 -26.16
N GLU A 392 3.53 13.99 -27.21
CA GLU A 392 4.20 13.40 -28.38
C GLU A 392 5.52 12.69 -28.03
N THR A 393 6.18 13.04 -26.93
CA THR A 393 7.41 12.37 -26.45
C THR A 393 7.17 11.37 -25.31
N ALA A 394 5.98 11.34 -24.74
CA ALA A 394 5.66 10.50 -23.59
C ALA A 394 5.57 9.01 -23.97
N THR A 395 6.50 8.21 -23.43
CA THR A 395 6.53 6.73 -23.54
C THR A 395 6.37 6.02 -22.19
N THR A 396 6.38 6.76 -21.09
CA THR A 396 6.30 6.22 -19.72
C THR A 396 5.01 6.63 -19.01
N PRO A 397 4.50 5.81 -18.07
CA PRO A 397 3.34 6.17 -17.24
C PRO A 397 3.53 7.47 -16.47
N ALA A 398 4.75 7.74 -15.98
CA ALA A 398 5.10 8.97 -15.27
C ALA A 398 5.03 10.23 -16.17
N ALA A 399 5.35 10.11 -17.46
CA ALA A 399 5.21 11.22 -18.39
C ALA A 399 3.72 11.55 -18.65
N LEU A 400 2.87 10.52 -18.75
CA LEU A 400 1.41 10.66 -18.83
C LEU A 400 0.83 11.32 -17.58
N SER A 401 1.25 10.90 -16.37
CA SER A 401 0.78 11.49 -15.12
C SER A 401 1.21 12.95 -14.95
N THR A 402 2.42 13.29 -15.40
CA THR A 402 2.90 14.68 -15.45
C THR A 402 2.00 15.53 -16.36
N ALA A 403 1.60 15.00 -17.52
CA ALA A 403 0.68 15.69 -18.43
C ALA A 403 -0.73 15.83 -17.81
N LEU A 404 -1.26 14.81 -17.13
CA LEU A 404 -2.53 14.88 -16.41
C LEU A 404 -2.49 15.94 -15.28
N SER A 405 -1.38 16.01 -14.55
CA SER A 405 -1.17 17.00 -13.49
C SER A 405 -1.11 18.43 -14.04
N ARG A 406 -0.44 18.65 -15.19
CA ARG A 406 -0.43 19.95 -15.88
C ARG A 406 -1.82 20.35 -16.36
N LEU A 407 -2.56 19.41 -16.96
CA LEU A 407 -3.93 19.62 -17.42
C LEU A 407 -4.84 20.01 -16.25
N ARG A 408 -4.76 19.29 -15.12
CA ARG A 408 -5.51 19.59 -13.89
C ARG A 408 -5.20 20.98 -13.33
N ARG A 409 -3.92 21.37 -13.29
CA ARG A 409 -3.52 22.72 -12.83
C ARG A 409 -4.13 23.83 -13.70
N ARG A 410 -4.22 23.60 -15.02
CA ARG A 410 -4.80 24.57 -15.97
C ARG A 410 -6.28 24.82 -15.74
N THR A 411 -7.06 23.80 -15.43
CA THR A 411 -8.51 23.93 -15.21
C THR A 411 -8.90 24.47 -13.83
N GLY A 412 -7.91 24.72 -12.97
CA GLY A 412 -8.14 25.04 -11.56
C GLY A 412 -8.22 23.77 -10.72
N GLN A 413 -7.97 23.91 -9.41
CA GLN A 413 -7.98 22.83 -8.44
C GLN A 413 -9.41 22.35 -8.14
N SER A 414 -10.10 21.78 -9.14
CA SER A 414 -11.29 20.99 -8.86
C SER A 414 -10.90 19.83 -7.93
N ALA A 415 -11.66 19.63 -6.86
CA ALA A 415 -11.44 18.53 -5.94
C ALA A 415 -11.47 17.21 -6.72
N ILE A 416 -10.65 16.25 -6.32
CA ILE A 416 -10.54 14.97 -7.04
C ILE A 416 -11.91 14.25 -7.03
N SER A 417 -12.72 14.46 -5.98
CA SER A 417 -14.11 14.01 -5.91
C SER A 417 -14.95 14.49 -7.09
N ASP A 418 -14.86 15.78 -7.42
CA ASP A 418 -15.71 16.42 -8.42
C ASP A 418 -15.31 15.98 -9.83
N LEU A 419 -14.00 15.86 -10.07
CA LEU A 419 -13.46 15.29 -11.30
C LEU A 419 -13.90 13.84 -11.51
N THR A 420 -13.85 13.05 -10.43
CA THR A 420 -14.25 11.65 -10.46
C THR A 420 -15.76 11.51 -10.71
N GLN A 421 -16.57 12.35 -10.08
CA GLN A 421 -18.01 12.40 -10.30
C GLN A 421 -18.38 12.84 -11.73
N ALA A 422 -17.66 13.82 -12.28
CA ALA A 422 -17.86 14.29 -13.66
C ALA A 422 -17.43 13.24 -14.71
N ALA A 423 -16.32 12.54 -14.47
CA ALA A 423 -15.80 11.53 -15.40
C ALA A 423 -16.64 10.23 -15.38
N PHE A 424 -17.24 9.89 -14.23
CA PHE A 424 -17.91 8.61 -14.01
C PHE A 424 -19.27 8.76 -13.31
N PRO A 425 -20.25 9.42 -13.96
CA PRO A 425 -21.58 9.63 -13.37
C PRO A 425 -22.28 8.30 -13.10
N GLY A 426 -22.76 8.10 -11.86
CA GLY A 426 -23.61 6.98 -11.48
C GLY A 426 -22.90 5.71 -10.97
N ARG A 427 -21.59 5.74 -10.71
CA ARG A 427 -20.83 4.56 -10.21
C ARG A 427 -20.10 4.74 -8.88
N LEU A 428 -20.23 5.89 -8.22
CA LEU A 428 -19.21 6.32 -7.25
C LEU A 428 -19.82 6.80 -5.93
N LYS A 429 -20.13 5.84 -5.06
CA LYS A 429 -19.91 6.03 -3.61
C LYS A 429 -18.66 5.28 -3.12
N ASP A 430 -17.92 4.65 -4.04
CA ASP A 430 -16.80 3.80 -3.69
C ASP A 430 -15.52 4.65 -3.58
N ASP A 431 -15.03 4.81 -2.35
CA ASP A 431 -13.70 5.36 -2.03
C ASP A 431 -12.59 4.70 -2.87
N LEU A 432 -12.81 3.46 -3.31
CA LEU A 432 -11.91 2.72 -4.18
C LEU A 432 -11.68 3.41 -5.53
N VAL A 433 -12.72 3.95 -6.16
CA VAL A 433 -12.58 4.57 -7.48
C VAL A 433 -11.94 5.95 -7.35
N LEU A 434 -12.22 6.68 -6.26
CA LEU A 434 -11.51 7.91 -5.93
C LEU A 434 -10.02 7.66 -5.73
N MET A 435 -9.67 6.64 -4.94
CA MET A 435 -8.28 6.21 -4.73
C MET A 435 -7.62 5.79 -6.05
N THR A 436 -8.36 5.09 -6.91
CA THR A 436 -7.85 4.65 -8.22
C THR A 436 -7.54 5.84 -9.13
N VAL A 437 -8.44 6.85 -9.17
CA VAL A 437 -8.21 8.09 -9.94
C VAL A 437 -7.03 8.88 -9.36
N MET A 438 -6.85 8.93 -8.04
CA MET A 438 -5.64 9.51 -7.43
C MET A 438 -4.38 8.81 -7.94
N ARG A 439 -4.33 7.48 -7.89
CA ARG A 439 -3.18 6.70 -8.36
C ARG A 439 -2.90 6.88 -9.85
N TRP A 440 -3.93 7.16 -10.66
CA TRP A 440 -3.76 7.51 -12.08
C TRP A 440 -3.14 8.90 -12.27
N ILE A 441 -3.58 9.88 -11.48
CA ILE A 441 -3.03 11.25 -11.52
C ILE A 441 -1.59 11.26 -11.00
N ASP A 442 -1.27 10.44 -10.01
CA ASP A 442 0.08 10.30 -9.44
C ASP A 442 1.01 9.47 -10.34
N GLY A 443 0.45 8.71 -11.29
CA GLY A 443 1.22 7.89 -12.24
C GLY A 443 1.67 6.54 -11.70
N GLU A 444 1.11 6.10 -10.58
CA GLU A 444 1.39 4.77 -10.03
C GLU A 444 0.78 3.65 -10.89
N VAL A 445 -0.39 3.91 -11.49
CA VAL A 445 -1.16 2.94 -12.27
C VAL A 445 -1.80 3.66 -13.45
N LEU A 446 -1.81 3.04 -14.63
CA LEU A 446 -2.59 3.53 -15.77
C LEU A 446 -3.96 2.84 -15.81
N PRO A 447 -5.02 3.50 -16.33
CA PRO A 447 -6.30 2.85 -16.52
C PRO A 447 -6.18 1.67 -17.48
N ASP A 448 -6.85 0.55 -17.17
CA ASP A 448 -6.86 -0.64 -18.03
C ASP A 448 -7.50 -0.41 -19.41
N THR A 449 -8.27 0.66 -19.55
CA THR A 449 -8.94 1.00 -20.81
C THR A 449 -8.91 2.50 -21.07
N TRP A 450 -8.59 2.85 -22.32
CA TRP A 450 -8.58 4.22 -22.83
C TRP A 450 -9.87 4.99 -22.52
N LEU A 451 -11.03 4.33 -22.47
CA LEU A 451 -12.31 4.98 -22.19
C LEU A 451 -12.33 5.70 -20.83
N HIS A 452 -11.71 5.10 -19.79
CA HIS A 452 -11.66 5.75 -18.47
C HIS A 452 -10.72 6.95 -18.48
N LEU A 453 -9.56 6.84 -19.15
CA LEU A 453 -8.64 7.95 -19.30
C LEU A 453 -9.28 9.09 -20.09
N LYS A 454 -9.95 8.78 -21.20
CA LYS A 454 -10.65 9.76 -22.05
C LYS A 454 -11.69 10.54 -21.26
N ASN A 455 -12.52 9.86 -20.46
CA ASN A 455 -13.54 10.52 -19.65
C ASN A 455 -12.91 11.43 -18.59
N LEU A 456 -11.85 10.98 -17.94
CA LEU A 456 -11.11 11.78 -16.96
C LEU A 456 -10.47 13.03 -17.60
N VAL A 457 -9.77 12.85 -18.72
CA VAL A 457 -9.11 13.94 -19.47
C VAL A 457 -10.13 14.96 -20.00
N ARG A 458 -11.31 14.51 -20.43
CA ARG A 458 -12.42 15.41 -20.80
C ARG A 458 -13.05 16.11 -19.60
N ALA A 459 -13.18 15.43 -18.47
CA ALA A 459 -13.64 16.07 -17.22
C ALA A 459 -12.65 17.14 -16.73
N MET A 460 -11.36 16.96 -16.99
CA MET A 460 -10.31 17.97 -16.79
C MET A 460 -10.24 19.01 -17.92
N GLY A 461 -11.28 19.16 -18.74
CA GLY A 461 -11.37 20.24 -19.73
C GLY A 461 -10.33 20.20 -20.85
N ALA A 462 -9.82 19.02 -21.20
CA ALA A 462 -8.99 18.86 -22.39
C ALA A 462 -9.76 19.15 -23.68
N THR A 463 -9.08 19.78 -24.62
CA THR A 463 -9.54 19.97 -26.01
C THR A 463 -9.49 18.65 -26.78
N ASP A 464 -10.24 18.54 -27.89
CA ASP A 464 -10.23 17.31 -28.69
C ASP A 464 -8.83 16.96 -29.25
N HIS A 465 -8.00 17.98 -29.51
CA HIS A 465 -6.62 17.77 -29.96
C HIS A 465 -5.74 17.17 -28.86
N GLU A 466 -5.88 17.65 -27.62
CA GLU A 466 -5.18 17.09 -26.46
C GLU A 466 -5.66 15.67 -26.15
N VAL A 467 -6.97 15.40 -26.26
CA VAL A 467 -7.53 14.05 -26.07
C VAL A 467 -6.91 13.08 -27.08
N GLU A 468 -6.72 13.49 -28.33
CA GLU A 468 -6.06 12.65 -29.35
C GLU A 468 -4.56 12.47 -29.05
N ALA A 469 -3.87 13.50 -28.55
CA ALA A 469 -2.48 13.39 -28.12
C ALA A 469 -2.33 12.42 -26.93
N PHE A 470 -3.23 12.49 -25.96
CA PHE A 470 -3.31 11.53 -24.85
C PHE A 470 -3.60 10.11 -25.33
N HIS A 471 -4.46 9.94 -26.34
CA HIS A 471 -4.74 8.63 -26.93
C HIS A 471 -3.47 8.01 -27.50
N ARG A 472 -2.74 8.76 -28.34
CA ARG A 472 -1.48 8.31 -28.94
C ARG A 472 -0.37 8.06 -27.92
N ALA A 473 -0.32 8.85 -26.84
CA ALA A 473 0.62 8.61 -25.75
C ALA A 473 0.24 7.34 -24.98
N TYR A 474 -1.04 7.17 -24.64
CA TYR A 474 -1.56 5.99 -23.95
C TYR A 474 -1.29 4.71 -24.73
N THR A 475 -1.62 4.66 -26.03
CA THR A 475 -1.35 3.48 -26.86
C THR A 475 0.14 3.15 -26.90
N ARG A 476 1.02 4.15 -27.08
CA ARG A 476 2.47 3.92 -27.04
C ARG A 476 2.95 3.40 -25.69
N THR A 477 2.43 3.92 -24.58
CA THR A 477 2.81 3.44 -23.24
C THR A 477 2.32 2.03 -22.98
N VAL A 478 1.08 1.69 -23.38
CA VAL A 478 0.52 0.35 -23.20
C VAL A 478 1.18 -0.66 -24.13
N ASP A 479 1.43 -0.30 -25.39
CA ASP A 479 2.13 -1.14 -26.37
C ASP A 479 3.59 -1.37 -25.96
N ALA A 480 4.25 -0.40 -25.33
CA ALA A 480 5.59 -0.58 -24.77
C ALA A 480 5.60 -1.50 -23.52
N HIS A 481 4.49 -1.57 -22.77
CA HIS A 481 4.36 -2.44 -21.60
C HIS A 481 3.77 -3.82 -21.93
N LEU A 482 3.12 -3.96 -23.08
CA LEU A 482 2.78 -5.25 -23.67
C LEU A 482 4.08 -5.83 -24.23
N PRO A 483 4.69 -6.84 -23.57
CA PRO A 483 5.95 -7.35 -24.03
C PRO A 483 5.70 -7.94 -25.42
N THR A 484 6.42 -7.46 -26.43
CA THR A 484 6.63 -8.21 -27.65
C THR A 484 7.25 -9.54 -27.25
N TRP A 485 6.42 -10.58 -27.07
CA TRP A 485 6.84 -11.97 -26.85
C TRP A 485 7.48 -12.59 -28.10
N SER A 486 8.28 -11.81 -28.84
CA SER A 486 9.23 -12.32 -29.81
C SER A 486 10.59 -12.40 -29.14
N SER A 487 10.89 -13.58 -28.58
CA SER A 487 12.24 -14.15 -28.56
C SER A 487 13.39 -13.20 -28.19
N GLN A 488 13.43 -12.63 -26.98
CA GLN A 488 14.71 -12.16 -26.42
C GLN A 488 14.68 -12.05 -24.89
N ASP A 489 15.71 -12.67 -24.30
CA ASP A 489 16.31 -12.52 -22.97
C ASP A 489 15.44 -12.15 -21.76
N LEU A 490 15.26 -13.13 -20.86
CA LEU A 490 14.56 -13.05 -19.56
C LEU A 490 15.47 -12.60 -18.41
N SER A 491 16.50 -11.81 -18.71
CA SER A 491 17.56 -11.44 -17.76
C SER A 491 17.34 -10.09 -17.07
N ASP A 492 16.34 -9.30 -17.46
CA ASP A 492 16.23 -7.88 -17.08
C ASP A 492 14.89 -7.42 -16.46
N LEU A 493 14.08 -8.32 -15.90
CA LEU A 493 12.83 -7.93 -15.21
C LEU A 493 13.06 -7.59 -13.72
N GLY A 494 13.83 -6.54 -13.47
CA GLY A 494 13.96 -5.89 -12.16
C GLY A 494 13.02 -4.70 -12.02
N ALA A 495 11.79 -4.92 -11.54
CA ALA A 495 10.97 -3.96 -10.75
C ALA A 495 9.56 -4.52 -10.55
N VAL A 496 9.43 -5.56 -9.73
CA VAL A 496 8.11 -6.01 -9.26
C VAL A 496 7.57 -4.97 -8.27
N SER A 497 6.45 -4.35 -8.66
CA SER A 497 5.61 -3.44 -7.87
C SER A 497 5.53 -3.84 -6.38
N ARG A 498 5.86 -2.87 -5.51
CA ARG A 498 5.76 -2.92 -4.04
C ARG A 498 4.37 -3.35 -3.54
N SER A 499 3.30 -3.22 -4.34
CA SER A 499 1.92 -3.54 -3.92
C SER A 499 1.64 -5.04 -3.75
N SER A 500 2.42 -5.91 -4.39
CA SER A 500 2.29 -7.38 -4.19
C SER A 500 2.89 -7.85 -2.86
N ARG A 501 3.90 -7.13 -2.36
CA ARG A 501 4.60 -7.45 -1.10
C ARG A 501 3.77 -7.11 0.13
N GLU A 502 2.94 -6.07 0.07
CA GLU A 502 2.01 -5.71 1.16
C GLU A 502 0.85 -6.71 1.29
N ARG A 503 0.33 -7.25 0.18
CA ARG A 503 -0.69 -8.31 0.23
C ARG A 503 -0.15 -9.61 0.82
N LEU A 504 1.08 -9.99 0.49
CA LEU A 504 1.72 -11.18 1.06
C LEU A 504 2.06 -11.03 2.55
N ALA A 505 2.48 -9.84 2.99
CA ALA A 505 2.69 -9.54 4.40
C ALA A 505 1.37 -9.62 5.19
N SER A 506 0.31 -8.99 4.68
CA SER A 506 -1.04 -9.03 5.25
C SER A 506 -1.60 -10.47 5.33
N GLN A 507 -1.38 -11.28 4.28
CA GLN A 507 -1.81 -12.67 4.25
C GLN A 507 -1.04 -13.53 5.27
N ARG A 508 0.28 -13.35 5.40
CA ARG A 508 1.09 -14.03 6.43
C ARG A 508 0.63 -13.67 7.84
N ASP A 509 0.25 -12.41 8.06
CA ASP A 509 -0.23 -11.96 9.36
C ASP A 509 -1.62 -12.50 9.69
N TRP A 510 -2.50 -12.65 8.70
CA TRP A 510 -3.79 -13.29 8.88
C TRP A 510 -3.66 -14.80 9.15
N ILE A 511 -2.79 -15.50 8.42
CA ILE A 511 -2.51 -16.91 8.64
C ILE A 511 -1.93 -17.14 10.04
N MET A 512 -0.95 -16.34 10.48
CA MET A 512 -0.39 -16.47 11.83
C MET A 512 -1.41 -16.12 12.92
N ALA A 513 -2.30 -15.15 12.68
CA ALA A 513 -3.35 -14.78 13.62
C ALA A 513 -4.44 -15.86 13.76
N ALA A 514 -4.77 -16.59 12.69
CA ALA A 514 -5.79 -17.64 12.70
C ALA A 514 -5.24 -19.01 13.11
N VAL A 515 -4.05 -19.38 12.62
CA VAL A 515 -3.47 -20.72 12.83
C VAL A 515 -2.87 -20.86 14.24
N GLY A 516 -2.31 -19.79 14.80
CA GLY A 516 -1.70 -19.81 16.13
C GLY A 516 -2.64 -20.30 17.24
N PRO A 517 -3.83 -19.69 17.44
CA PRO A 517 -4.80 -20.13 18.42
C PRO A 517 -5.29 -21.57 18.18
N GLY A 518 -5.55 -21.93 16.91
CA GLY A 518 -6.01 -23.28 16.54
C GLY A 518 -5.01 -24.37 16.89
N LEU A 519 -3.71 -24.13 16.65
CA LEU A 519 -2.64 -25.07 16.99
C LEU A 519 -2.52 -25.28 18.51
N ILE A 520 -2.66 -24.21 19.31
CA ILE A 520 -2.63 -24.28 20.77
C ILE A 520 -3.81 -25.11 21.29
N VAL A 521 -5.02 -24.87 20.79
CA VAL A 521 -6.20 -25.67 21.14
C VAL A 521 -5.95 -27.13 20.80
N LEU A 522 -5.52 -27.44 19.57
CA LEU A 522 -5.29 -28.83 19.13
C LEU A 522 -4.26 -29.55 20.01
N LEU A 523 -3.13 -28.92 20.31
CA LEU A 523 -2.07 -29.50 21.15
C LEU A 523 -2.52 -29.73 22.60
N LEU A 524 -3.24 -28.77 23.21
CA LEU A 524 -3.80 -28.96 24.55
C LEU A 524 -4.87 -30.07 24.58
N THR A 525 -5.69 -30.15 23.53
CA THR A 525 -6.76 -31.15 23.42
C THR A 525 -6.17 -32.55 23.27
N ALA A 526 -5.13 -32.70 22.45
CA ALA A 526 -4.41 -33.97 22.29
C ALA A 526 -3.69 -34.39 23.58
N TYR A 527 -3.07 -33.44 24.29
CA TYR A 527 -2.37 -33.69 25.55
C TYR A 527 -3.32 -34.19 26.66
N THR A 528 -4.45 -33.51 26.83
CA THR A 528 -5.47 -33.87 27.83
C THR A 528 -6.18 -35.18 27.50
N ALA A 529 -6.42 -35.48 26.22
CA ALA A 529 -6.94 -36.77 25.79
C ALA A 529 -5.95 -37.91 26.03
N GLY A 530 -4.65 -37.69 25.79
CA GLY A 530 -3.59 -38.66 26.10
C GLY A 530 -3.49 -39.00 27.59
N LEU A 531 -3.75 -38.02 28.48
CA LEU A 531 -3.83 -38.25 29.92
C LEU A 531 -5.04 -39.10 30.35
N ARG A 532 -6.10 -39.16 29.54
CA ARG A 532 -7.32 -39.93 29.81
C ARG A 532 -7.33 -41.33 29.22
N ALA A 533 -6.42 -41.63 28.29
CA ALA A 533 -6.35 -42.94 27.67
C ALA A 533 -6.19 -44.05 28.72
N GLY A 534 -6.96 -45.13 28.59
CA GLY A 534 -6.98 -46.23 29.57
C GLY A 534 -5.65 -46.99 29.71
N SER A 535 -4.68 -46.74 28.81
CA SER A 535 -3.31 -47.21 28.93
C SER A 535 -2.40 -45.98 29.08
N PRO A 536 -1.85 -45.72 30.28
CA PRO A 536 -1.02 -44.54 30.48
C PRO A 536 0.21 -44.61 29.57
N PRO A 537 0.51 -43.56 28.79
CA PRO A 537 1.74 -43.50 28.01
C PRO A 537 2.95 -43.63 28.93
N SER A 538 4.04 -44.22 28.43
CA SER A 538 5.26 -44.35 29.21
C SER A 538 5.73 -42.97 29.72
N THR A 539 6.10 -42.91 31.00
CA THR A 539 6.59 -41.69 31.67
C THR A 539 7.57 -40.83 30.84
N PRO A 540 8.56 -41.40 30.12
CA PRO A 540 9.44 -40.58 29.27
C PRO A 540 8.74 -39.92 28.08
N LYS A 541 7.74 -40.58 27.47
CA LYS A 541 6.95 -39.98 26.38
C LYS A 541 6.10 -38.82 26.88
N LEU A 542 5.51 -38.97 28.07
CA LEU A 542 4.72 -37.90 28.70
C LEU A 542 5.58 -36.66 29.02
N ILE A 543 6.80 -36.87 29.52
CA ILE A 543 7.75 -35.78 29.80
C ILE A 543 8.21 -35.11 28.50
N GLY A 544 8.49 -35.88 27.45
CA GLY A 544 8.84 -35.35 26.13
C GLY A 544 7.70 -34.50 25.53
N TYR A 545 6.47 -35.00 25.57
CA TYR A 545 5.31 -34.27 25.06
C TYR A 545 5.00 -33.00 25.86
N THR A 546 5.06 -33.06 27.20
CA THR A 546 4.84 -31.86 28.02
C THR A 546 5.89 -30.78 27.73
N ALA A 547 7.16 -31.16 27.57
CA ALA A 547 8.21 -30.23 27.20
C ALA A 547 7.95 -29.58 25.83
N VAL A 548 7.56 -30.37 24.82
CA VAL A 548 7.28 -29.86 23.46
C VAL A 548 6.06 -28.92 23.45
N VAL A 549 4.93 -29.32 24.07
CA VAL A 549 3.74 -28.47 24.14
C VAL A 549 4.03 -27.16 24.87
N LEU A 550 4.78 -27.22 25.97
CA LEU A 550 5.16 -26.04 26.74
C LEU A 550 6.09 -25.11 25.95
N LEU A 551 7.03 -25.66 25.19
CA LEU A 551 7.94 -24.88 24.32
C LEU A 551 7.16 -24.17 23.19
N VAL A 552 6.21 -24.87 22.54
CA VAL A 552 5.34 -24.29 21.51
C VAL A 552 4.46 -23.17 22.09
N CYS A 553 3.86 -23.38 23.27
CA CYS A 553 3.08 -22.36 23.97
C CYS A 553 3.93 -21.11 24.30
N ILE A 554 5.16 -21.29 24.81
CA ILE A 554 6.07 -20.18 25.11
C ILE A 554 6.49 -19.45 23.83
N ALA A 555 6.77 -20.16 22.74
CA ALA A 555 7.13 -19.56 21.46
C ALA A 555 5.96 -18.72 20.89
N ALA A 556 4.74 -19.26 20.94
CA ALA A 556 3.54 -18.53 20.52
C ALA A 556 3.30 -17.28 21.37
N LEU A 557 3.39 -17.38 22.70
CA LEU A 557 3.28 -16.24 23.62
C LEU A 557 4.37 -15.18 23.37
N ARG A 558 5.63 -15.59 23.19
CA ARG A 558 6.72 -14.67 22.85
C ARG A 558 6.50 -13.97 21.52
N SER A 559 5.97 -14.67 20.51
CA SER A 559 5.67 -14.07 19.21
C SER A 559 4.54 -13.02 19.31
N ALA A 560 3.49 -13.32 20.09
CA ALA A 560 2.40 -12.38 20.33
C ALA A 560 2.87 -11.13 21.08
N VAL A 561 3.69 -11.29 22.13
CA VAL A 561 4.23 -10.17 22.92
C VAL A 561 5.20 -9.31 22.10
N ARG A 562 6.08 -9.92 21.28
CA ARG A 562 6.98 -9.17 20.41
C ARG A 562 6.24 -8.32 19.38
N ARG A 563 5.13 -8.83 18.83
CA ARG A 563 4.29 -8.09 17.89
C ARG A 563 3.59 -6.90 18.55
N VAL A 564 3.03 -7.09 19.74
CA VAL A 564 2.37 -6.00 20.49
C VAL A 564 3.35 -4.86 20.80
N ARG A 565 4.61 -5.18 21.15
CA ARG A 565 5.66 -4.17 21.36
C ARG A 565 6.10 -3.46 20.07
N ALA A 566 5.99 -4.11 18.91
CA ALA A 566 6.31 -3.49 17.63
C ALA A 566 5.17 -2.59 17.12
N GLU A 567 3.92 -2.98 17.37
CA GLU A 567 2.71 -2.23 16.99
C GLU A 567 2.39 -1.06 17.95
N GLU A 568 2.93 -1.02 19.16
CA GLU A 568 2.77 0.12 20.10
C GLU A 568 3.29 1.46 19.54
N ARG A 569 3.98 1.46 18.39
CA ARG A 569 4.42 2.68 17.67
C ARG A 569 3.45 3.16 16.60
N TYR A 570 2.39 2.43 16.27
CA TYR A 570 1.38 2.84 15.29
C TYR A 570 -0.01 2.74 15.91
N GLU A 571 -0.69 3.90 16.01
CA GLU A 571 -2.02 4.05 16.62
C GLU A 571 -3.08 3.19 15.94
N SER A 572 -3.28 1.96 16.42
CA SER A 572 -4.44 1.12 16.12
C SER A 572 -4.66 0.15 17.28
N ASN A 573 -5.16 0.69 18.39
CA ASN A 573 -5.27 0.01 19.70
C ASN A 573 -6.33 -1.12 19.77
N GLY A 574 -7.17 -1.31 18.73
CA GLY A 574 -8.29 -2.25 18.77
C GLY A 574 -7.94 -3.70 18.38
N ALA A 575 -7.31 -3.88 17.22
CA ALA A 575 -7.10 -5.22 16.63
C ALA A 575 -6.06 -6.06 17.38
N SER A 576 -4.98 -5.44 17.87
CA SER A 576 -3.91 -6.12 18.59
C SER A 576 -4.37 -6.63 19.97
N ARG A 577 -5.18 -5.84 20.69
CA ARG A 577 -5.80 -6.24 21.96
C ARG A 577 -6.77 -7.41 21.78
N MET A 578 -7.58 -7.39 20.73
CA MET A 578 -8.52 -8.48 20.45
C MET A 578 -7.80 -9.79 20.16
N ARG A 579 -6.66 -9.75 19.44
CA ARG A 579 -5.82 -10.93 19.19
C ARG A 579 -5.25 -11.52 20.48
N LEU A 580 -4.69 -10.69 21.36
CA LEU A 580 -4.18 -11.13 22.67
C LEU A 580 -5.27 -11.81 23.50
N ILE A 581 -6.46 -11.21 23.55
CA ILE A 581 -7.62 -11.77 24.27
C ILE A 581 -8.02 -13.12 23.67
N THR A 582 -8.09 -13.25 22.33
CA THR A 582 -8.43 -14.53 21.69
C THR A 582 -7.38 -15.62 21.95
N THR A 583 -6.08 -15.30 21.93
CA THR A 583 -5.03 -16.28 22.28
C THR A 583 -5.07 -16.70 23.75
N LEU A 584 -5.42 -15.79 24.66
CA LEU A 584 -5.57 -16.10 26.08
C LEU A 584 -6.84 -16.93 26.35
N ALA A 585 -7.94 -16.65 25.64
CA ALA A 585 -9.19 -17.39 25.75
C ALA A 585 -9.11 -18.81 25.15
N ALA A 586 -8.17 -19.08 24.24
CA ALA A 586 -7.94 -20.40 23.66
C ALA A 586 -7.43 -21.44 24.68
N PHE A 587 -6.67 -21.02 25.71
CA PHE A 587 -6.17 -21.91 26.76
C PHE A 587 -7.26 -22.60 27.58
N PRO A 588 -8.24 -21.89 28.18
CA PRO A 588 -9.31 -22.53 28.92
C PRO A 588 -10.22 -23.35 28.00
N ALA A 589 -10.45 -22.93 26.75
CA ALA A 589 -11.23 -23.70 25.78
C ALA A 589 -10.58 -25.07 25.51
N GLY A 590 -9.26 -25.11 25.25
CA GLY A 590 -8.52 -26.36 25.04
C GLY A 590 -8.49 -27.31 26.23
N LEU A 591 -8.68 -26.81 27.46
CA LEU A 591 -8.80 -27.64 28.67
C LEU A 591 -10.21 -28.23 28.84
N VAL A 592 -11.26 -27.55 28.38
CA VAL A 592 -12.66 -27.95 28.59
C VAL A 592 -13.22 -28.82 27.46
N ILE A 593 -12.82 -28.57 26.21
CA ILE A 593 -13.29 -29.34 25.03
C ILE A 593 -13.15 -30.87 25.17
N PRO A 594 -12.03 -31.43 25.66
CA PRO A 594 -11.90 -32.88 25.84
C PRO A 594 -12.84 -33.45 26.89
N TRP A 595 -13.33 -32.63 27.83
CA TRP A 595 -14.33 -33.06 28.82
C TRP A 595 -15.73 -33.14 28.23
N ALA A 596 -16.00 -32.41 27.16
CA ALA A 596 -17.30 -32.39 26.49
C ALA A 596 -17.38 -33.36 25.30
N PHE A 597 -16.25 -33.71 24.67
CA PHE A 597 -16.21 -34.50 23.43
C PHE A 597 -15.10 -35.57 23.43
N ASP A 598 -15.41 -36.76 23.95
CA ASP A 598 -14.44 -37.86 24.10
C ASP A 598 -13.89 -38.41 22.77
N THR A 599 -14.70 -38.43 21.70
CA THR A 599 -14.30 -39.00 20.40
C THR A 599 -13.27 -38.15 19.68
N THR A 600 -13.43 -36.83 19.67
CA THR A 600 -12.49 -35.90 19.02
C THR A 600 -11.12 -35.87 19.72
N GLY A 601 -11.10 -36.06 21.04
CA GLY A 601 -9.85 -36.13 21.81
C GLY A 601 -8.99 -37.35 21.44
N GLN A 602 -9.61 -38.52 21.28
CA GLN A 602 -8.89 -39.75 20.90
C GLN A 602 -8.27 -39.65 19.51
N TRP A 603 -8.98 -39.12 18.53
CA TRP A 603 -8.44 -38.88 17.19
C TRP A 603 -7.24 -37.94 17.22
N ALA A 604 -7.33 -36.84 17.97
CA ALA A 604 -6.22 -35.90 18.11
C ALA A 604 -5.00 -36.52 18.81
N ALA A 605 -5.21 -37.36 19.84
CA ALA A 605 -4.13 -38.06 20.53
C ALA A 605 -3.43 -39.11 19.63
N VAL A 606 -4.17 -39.83 18.78
CA VAL A 606 -3.60 -40.75 17.78
C VAL A 606 -2.82 -39.98 16.70
N LEU A 607 -3.37 -38.88 16.20
CA LEU A 607 -2.74 -38.07 15.14
C LEU A 607 -1.42 -37.45 15.62
N VAL A 608 -1.35 -37.14 16.91
CA VAL A 608 -0.14 -36.62 17.56
C VAL A 608 0.78 -37.75 18.03
N GLY A 609 0.41 -39.02 17.96
CA GLY A 609 1.26 -40.17 18.34
C GLY A 609 1.42 -40.39 19.85
N LEU A 610 0.44 -39.94 20.64
CA LEU A 610 0.38 -40.09 22.09
C LEU A 610 -0.27 -41.41 22.54
N LEU A 611 -1.12 -41.99 21.70
CA LEU A 611 -1.70 -43.32 21.78
C LEU A 611 -0.93 -44.25 20.82
#